data_AF-A0AAU7UCQ1-F1
#
_entry.id   AF-A0AAU7UCQ1-F1
#
_cell.length_a   1.000
_cell.length_b   1.000
_cell.length_c   1.000
_cell.angle_alpha   90.00
_cell.angle_beta   90.00
_cell.angle_gamma   90.00
#
_symmetry.space_group_name_H-M   'P 1'
#
loop_
_entity.id
_entity.type
_entity.pdbx_description
1 polymer ?
#
loop_
_entity_poly.entity_id
_entity_poly.type
_entity_poly.pdbx_seq_one_letter_code
_entity_poly.pdbx_strand_id
1 'polypeptide(L)'
;MNRTDRLLAIVLTLQGRGRARAEDLARSLDVSKRTIYRDVLALNEAGVPIVSAPGQGYTLMDGYFLPPLRFSVNEAIMLMLGSDVVTASFDAELASAAQQAARKISAVLSEEVRGDVAFLRDNLRLVQRDPNGEDTQRKLLVLREAIVRRQGVRFQYHKRHARPEERRADPHALFRLNTAWMLSAFDHARGALRTFRLEHLDDLTLTGQHFERQPGFQLRRDEAREARDTVVRVLFAAEVARWVRQTPSYFVTELQDTPGGLLVTLRVRNVEDVLAWLLSWGGAARVLEPAALQTRLRQEAGRILDHYR
;
A
#
# COMPACT_ATOMS: atom_id res chain seq x y z
N MET A 1 37.13 -12.42 28.15
CA MET A 1 35.66 -12.25 28.00
C MET A 1 34.91 -13.14 28.97
N ASN A 2 33.91 -12.63 29.70
CA ASN A 2 33.11 -13.43 30.64
C ASN A 2 32.26 -14.47 29.89
N ARG A 3 31.87 -15.56 30.56
CA ARG A 3 31.08 -16.65 29.99
C ARG A 3 29.73 -16.17 29.46
N THR A 4 29.00 -15.33 30.21
CA THR A 4 27.68 -14.83 29.79
C THR A 4 27.77 -14.03 28.49
N ASP A 5 28.71 -13.10 28.38
CA ASP A 5 28.94 -12.31 27.17
C ASP A 5 29.29 -13.21 25.98
N ARG A 6 30.09 -14.26 26.22
CA ARG A 6 30.48 -15.24 25.20
C ARG A 6 29.30 -16.08 24.71
N LEU A 7 28.44 -16.55 25.62
CA LEU A 7 27.24 -17.30 25.27
C LEU A 7 26.29 -16.44 24.42
N LEU A 8 26.07 -15.19 24.82
CA LEU A 8 25.29 -14.23 24.04
C LEU A 8 25.90 -13.97 22.66
N ALA A 9 27.21 -13.77 22.58
CA ALA A 9 27.92 -13.53 21.33
C ALA A 9 27.81 -14.72 20.36
N ILE A 10 27.85 -15.96 20.86
CA ILE A 10 27.64 -17.18 20.05
C ILE A 10 26.23 -17.17 19.44
N VAL A 11 25.20 -16.91 20.26
CA VAL A 11 23.79 -16.87 19.78
C VAL A 11 23.61 -15.77 18.72
N LEU A 12 24.08 -14.56 18.98
CA LEU A 12 23.98 -13.44 18.03
C LEU A 12 24.73 -13.72 16.71
N THR A 13 25.88 -14.39 16.77
CA THR A 13 26.64 -14.76 15.57
C THR A 13 25.88 -15.77 14.71
N LEU A 14 25.28 -16.79 15.34
CA LEU A 14 24.47 -17.79 14.66
C LEU A 14 23.18 -17.20 14.08
N GLN A 15 22.55 -16.24 14.76
CA GLN A 15 21.40 -15.50 14.23
C GLN A 15 21.77 -14.66 13.00
N GLY A 16 22.85 -13.88 13.08
CA GLY A 16 23.20 -12.93 12.02
C GLY A 16 23.74 -13.59 10.75
N ARG A 17 24.52 -14.67 10.88
CA ARG A 17 25.17 -15.35 9.73
C ARG A 17 24.43 -16.62 9.30
N GLY A 18 23.42 -17.05 10.04
CA GLY A 18 22.73 -18.33 9.87
C GLY A 18 23.56 -19.55 10.27
N ARG A 19 24.86 -19.57 9.97
CA ARG A 19 25.78 -20.67 10.29
C ARG A 19 27.19 -20.18 10.63
N ALA A 20 27.88 -20.87 11.53
CA ALA A 20 29.28 -20.61 11.84
C ALA A 20 30.03 -21.89 12.24
N ARG A 21 31.29 -22.03 11.79
CA ARG A 21 32.16 -23.13 12.24
C ARG A 21 32.69 -22.82 13.65
N ALA A 22 32.94 -23.88 14.42
CA ALA A 22 33.56 -23.75 15.74
C ALA A 22 34.91 -23.02 15.71
N GLU A 23 35.66 -23.19 14.60
CA GLU A 23 36.93 -22.52 14.33
C GLU A 23 36.78 -21.01 14.17
N ASP A 24 35.73 -20.57 13.48
CA ASP A 24 35.49 -19.15 13.24
C ASP A 24 34.98 -18.47 14.50
N LEU A 25 34.10 -19.14 15.26
CA LEU A 25 33.65 -18.67 16.57
C LEU A 25 34.80 -18.57 17.57
N ALA A 26 35.68 -19.57 17.59
CA ALA A 26 36.88 -19.58 18.43
C ALA A 26 37.80 -18.40 18.11
N ARG A 27 38.05 -18.16 16.81
CA ARG A 27 38.89 -17.05 16.34
C ARG A 27 38.27 -15.68 16.64
N SER A 28 36.96 -15.51 16.43
CA SER A 28 36.28 -14.21 16.65
C SER A 28 36.13 -13.84 18.12
N LEU A 29 36.00 -14.85 19.00
CA LEU A 29 35.77 -14.65 20.43
C LEU A 29 37.05 -14.82 21.26
N ASP A 30 38.19 -15.00 20.60
CA ASP A 30 39.52 -15.22 21.19
C ASP A 30 39.53 -16.33 22.26
N VAL A 31 39.00 -17.50 21.89
CA VAL A 31 38.94 -18.68 22.76
C VAL A 31 39.28 -19.96 22.01
N SER A 32 39.53 -21.05 22.74
CA SER A 32 39.76 -22.36 22.14
C SER A 32 38.47 -22.98 21.55
N LYS A 33 38.62 -23.88 20.56
CA LYS A 33 37.50 -24.69 20.03
C LYS A 33 36.78 -25.49 21.12
N ARG A 34 37.54 -26.01 22.09
CA ARG A 34 37.01 -26.75 23.24
C ARG A 34 36.08 -25.89 24.09
N THR A 35 36.40 -24.60 24.22
CA THR A 35 35.54 -23.62 24.91
C THR A 35 34.22 -23.44 24.17
N ILE A 36 34.26 -23.26 22.84
CA ILE A 36 33.06 -23.15 22.01
C ILE A 36 32.17 -24.40 22.13
N TYR A 37 32.74 -25.60 22.07
CA TYR A 37 31.99 -26.85 22.25
C TYR A 37 31.27 -26.91 23.59
N ARG A 38 31.96 -26.53 24.68
CA ARG A 38 31.36 -26.50 26.02
C ARG A 38 30.27 -25.43 26.15
N ASP A 39 30.45 -24.29 25.52
CA ASP A 39 29.46 -23.20 25.55
C ASP A 39 28.23 -23.53 24.70
N VAL A 40 28.38 -24.19 23.56
CA VAL A 40 27.26 -24.71 22.75
C VAL A 40 26.47 -25.78 23.52
N LEU A 41 27.15 -26.68 24.24
CA LEU A 41 26.48 -27.63 25.15
C LEU A 41 25.69 -26.91 26.23
N ALA A 42 26.29 -25.92 26.89
CA ALA A 42 25.61 -25.13 27.93
C ALA A 42 24.41 -24.34 27.39
N LEU A 43 24.49 -23.85 26.16
CA LEU A 43 23.36 -23.19 25.47
C LEU A 43 22.23 -24.19 25.19
N ASN A 44 22.55 -25.39 24.71
CA ASN A 44 21.55 -26.45 24.52
C ASN A 44 20.89 -26.87 25.85
N GLU A 45 21.67 -27.03 26.92
CA GLU A 45 21.16 -27.30 28.26
C GLU A 45 20.24 -26.19 28.79
N ALA A 46 20.49 -24.94 28.39
CA ALA A 46 19.66 -23.78 28.72
C ALA A 46 18.45 -23.58 27.79
N GLY A 47 18.16 -24.53 26.89
CA GLY A 47 17.01 -24.48 25.98
C GLY A 47 17.23 -23.65 24.71
N VAL A 48 18.48 -23.39 24.32
CA VAL A 48 18.85 -22.78 23.03
C VAL A 48 19.20 -23.89 22.04
N PRO A 49 18.32 -24.23 21.06
CA PRO A 49 18.47 -25.37 20.16
C PRO A 49 19.49 -25.05 19.07
N ILE A 50 20.76 -25.24 19.42
CA ILE A 50 21.89 -25.15 18.50
C ILE A 50 22.12 -26.52 17.90
N VAL A 51 21.86 -26.65 16.61
CA VAL A 51 22.07 -27.87 15.84
C VAL A 51 23.45 -27.85 15.18
N SER A 52 24.10 -29.01 15.15
CA SER A 52 25.35 -29.21 14.42
C SER A 52 25.05 -29.83 13.05
N ALA A 53 25.52 -29.18 11.99
CA ALA A 53 25.47 -29.70 10.64
C ALA A 53 26.89 -30.19 10.25
N PRO A 54 27.08 -31.51 10.00
CA PRO A 54 28.38 -32.06 9.62
C PRO A 54 29.00 -31.30 8.45
N GLY A 55 30.27 -30.87 8.60
CA GLY A 55 30.99 -30.08 7.60
C GLY A 55 30.57 -28.60 7.46
N GLN A 56 29.49 -28.19 8.11
CA GLN A 56 28.90 -26.85 7.98
C GLN A 56 28.96 -26.02 9.27
N GLY A 57 29.15 -26.66 10.43
CA GLY A 57 29.31 -25.99 11.72
C GLY A 57 28.04 -26.02 12.56
N TYR A 58 27.77 -24.92 13.27
CA TYR A 58 26.59 -24.74 14.09
C TYR A 58 25.58 -23.80 13.43
N THR A 59 24.31 -24.05 13.67
CA THR A 59 23.19 -23.17 13.29
C THR A 59 22.11 -23.23 14.38
N LEU A 60 21.26 -22.21 14.44
CA LEU A 60 20.07 -22.23 15.28
C LEU A 60 18.96 -22.97 14.53
N MET A 61 18.13 -23.72 15.25
CA MET A 61 16.95 -24.32 14.66
C MET A 61 16.09 -23.25 13.97
N ASP A 62 15.61 -23.55 12.75
CA ASP A 62 14.77 -22.62 12.00
C ASP A 62 13.56 -22.17 12.85
N GLY A 63 13.37 -20.86 12.95
CA GLY A 63 12.34 -20.25 13.79
C GLY A 63 12.74 -19.99 15.25
N TYR A 64 13.96 -20.34 15.66
CA TYR A 64 14.44 -20.06 17.01
C TYR A 64 14.90 -18.60 17.20
N PHE A 65 14.02 -17.86 17.87
CA PHE A 65 14.11 -16.55 18.54
C PHE A 65 14.71 -15.35 17.78
N LEU A 66 13.86 -14.35 17.53
CA LEU A 66 14.24 -12.96 17.31
C LEU A 66 14.69 -12.36 18.66
N PRO A 67 15.83 -11.66 18.76
CA PRO A 67 16.20 -10.93 19.97
C PRO A 67 15.07 -9.96 20.39
N PRO A 68 14.98 -9.54 21.67
CA PRO A 68 13.95 -8.61 22.12
C PRO A 68 14.00 -7.34 21.28
N LEU A 69 13.01 -7.16 20.40
CA LEU A 69 12.89 -5.98 19.57
C LEU A 69 12.54 -4.82 20.50
N ARG A 70 13.40 -3.80 20.54
CA ARG A 70 13.08 -2.54 21.20
C ARG A 70 12.41 -1.64 20.16
N PHE A 71 11.20 -1.23 20.46
CA PHE A 71 10.48 -0.22 19.68
C PHE A 71 10.48 1.09 20.46
N SER A 72 10.78 2.18 19.77
CA SER A 72 10.40 3.52 20.22
C SER A 72 8.86 3.68 20.16
N VAL A 73 8.35 4.69 20.86
CA VAL A 73 6.92 5.07 20.81
C VAL A 73 6.47 5.29 19.36
N ASN A 74 7.26 5.99 18.54
CA ASN A 74 6.94 6.31 17.15
C ASN A 74 6.93 5.06 16.24
N GLU A 75 7.85 4.12 16.43
CA GLU A 75 7.84 2.87 15.66
C GLU A 75 6.63 2.01 16.04
N ALA A 76 6.36 1.88 17.34
CA ALA A 76 5.24 1.11 17.84
C ALA A 76 3.90 1.70 17.37
N ILE A 77 3.67 3.02 17.53
CA ILE A 77 2.42 3.65 17.10
C ILE A 77 2.23 3.55 15.58
N MET A 78 3.28 3.72 14.77
CA MET A 78 3.19 3.55 13.31
C MET A 78 2.76 2.14 12.92
N LEU A 79 3.31 1.12 13.56
CA LEU A 79 2.94 -0.28 13.31
C LEU A 79 1.52 -0.61 13.78
N MET A 80 1.10 -0.07 14.93
CA MET A 80 -0.27 -0.23 15.43
C MET A 80 -1.29 0.44 14.51
N LEU A 81 -1.05 1.68 14.11
CA LEU A 81 -1.91 2.41 13.18
C LEU A 81 -1.98 1.73 11.81
N GLY A 82 -0.85 1.22 11.31
CA GLY A 82 -0.83 0.42 10.08
C GLY A 82 -1.67 -0.85 10.22
N SER A 83 -1.59 -1.54 11.36
CA SER A 83 -2.41 -2.73 11.64
C SER A 83 -3.90 -2.40 11.72
N ASP A 84 -4.27 -1.24 12.27
CA ASP A 84 -5.65 -0.75 12.31
C ASP A 84 -6.17 -0.46 10.90
N VAL A 85 -5.36 0.17 10.04
CA VAL A 85 -5.72 0.40 8.63
C VAL A 85 -5.91 -0.92 7.89
N VAL A 86 -5.03 -1.90 8.10
CA VAL A 86 -5.17 -3.22 7.47
C VAL A 86 -6.45 -3.92 7.95
N THR A 87 -6.71 -3.87 9.25
CA THR A 87 -7.92 -4.45 9.87
C THR A 87 -9.20 -3.83 9.30
N ALA A 88 -9.21 -2.52 9.04
CA ALA A 88 -10.37 -1.82 8.51
C ALA A 88 -10.54 -1.94 6.99
N SER A 89 -9.44 -2.11 6.24
CA SER A 89 -9.44 -1.92 4.77
C SER A 89 -9.28 -3.20 3.94
N PHE A 90 -9.00 -4.35 4.57
CA PHE A 90 -8.69 -5.60 3.88
C PHE A 90 -9.63 -6.74 4.30
N ASP A 91 -9.49 -7.90 3.66
CA ASP A 91 -10.28 -9.10 3.96
C ASP A 91 -10.05 -9.64 5.38
N ALA A 92 -10.96 -10.52 5.82
CA ALA A 92 -10.97 -11.08 7.17
C ALA A 92 -9.68 -11.84 7.56
N GLU A 93 -9.00 -12.46 6.58
CA GLU A 93 -7.76 -13.20 6.84
C GLU A 93 -6.63 -12.22 7.18
N LEU A 94 -6.45 -11.17 6.36
CA LEU A 94 -5.47 -10.12 6.63
C LEU A 94 -5.81 -9.30 7.86
N ALA A 95 -7.09 -9.03 8.11
CA ALA A 95 -7.53 -8.36 9.33
C ALA A 95 -7.13 -9.18 10.58
N SER A 96 -7.35 -10.50 10.56
CA SER A 96 -6.93 -11.37 11.65
C SER A 96 -5.41 -11.38 11.83
N ALA A 97 -4.64 -11.48 10.74
CA ALA A 97 -3.19 -11.43 10.79
C ALA A 97 -2.66 -10.09 11.34
N ALA A 98 -3.26 -8.97 10.95
CA ALA A 98 -2.91 -7.64 11.46
C ALA A 98 -3.21 -7.50 12.96
N GLN A 99 -4.37 -7.96 13.43
CA GLN A 99 -4.69 -7.99 14.85
C GLN A 99 -3.72 -8.86 15.65
N GLN A 100 -3.30 -10.01 15.10
CA GLN A 100 -2.29 -10.85 15.73
C GLN A 100 -0.91 -10.17 15.78
N ALA A 101 -0.49 -9.50 14.70
CA ALA A 101 0.75 -8.74 14.68
C ALA A 101 0.73 -7.61 15.73
N ALA A 102 -0.35 -6.83 15.80
CA ALA A 102 -0.53 -5.78 16.80
C ALA A 102 -0.43 -6.32 18.24
N ARG A 103 -1.06 -7.48 18.52
CA ARG A 103 -0.93 -8.14 19.84
C ARG A 103 0.51 -8.54 20.15
N LYS A 104 1.24 -9.11 19.18
CA LYS A 104 2.66 -9.50 19.35
C LYS A 104 3.55 -8.29 19.60
N ILE A 105 3.33 -7.19 18.88
CA ILE A 105 4.09 -5.94 19.07
C ILE A 105 3.81 -5.36 20.46
N SER A 106 2.54 -5.29 20.86
CA SER A 106 2.15 -4.73 22.18
C SER A 106 2.75 -5.52 23.35
N ALA A 107 2.84 -6.85 23.19
CA ALA A 107 3.40 -7.74 24.19
C ALA A 107 4.91 -7.52 24.45
N VAL A 108 5.66 -6.96 23.48
CA VAL A 108 7.10 -6.71 23.63
C VAL A 108 7.45 -5.27 24.02
N LEU A 109 6.45 -4.38 24.14
CA LEU A 109 6.66 -3.00 24.60
C LEU A 109 6.88 -2.96 26.11
N SER A 110 7.78 -2.07 26.56
CA SER A 110 7.88 -1.70 27.97
C SER A 110 6.60 -1.00 28.44
N GLU A 111 6.37 -0.97 29.75
CA GLU A 111 5.15 -0.37 30.33
C GLU A 111 5.00 1.12 29.97
N GLU A 112 6.10 1.87 30.02
CA GLU A 112 6.15 3.28 29.63
C GLU A 112 5.74 3.48 28.16
N VAL A 113 6.37 2.75 27.23
CA VAL A 113 6.07 2.85 25.80
C VAL A 113 4.64 2.37 25.50
N ARG A 114 4.15 1.36 26.21
CA ARG A 114 2.79 0.86 26.05
C ARG A 114 1.75 1.91 26.45
N GLY A 115 1.97 2.64 27.54
CA GLY A 115 1.10 3.74 27.98
C GLY A 115 0.99 4.86 26.93
N ASP A 116 2.14 5.33 26.44
CA ASP A 116 2.21 6.37 25.42
C ASP A 116 1.56 5.94 24.10
N VAL A 117 1.82 4.69 23.68
CA VAL A 117 1.20 4.12 22.46
C VAL A 117 -0.30 3.97 22.61
N ALA A 118 -0.80 3.55 23.77
CA ALA A 118 -2.24 3.45 24.03
C ALA A 118 -2.91 4.84 23.94
N PHE A 119 -2.33 5.85 24.61
CA PHE A 119 -2.80 7.23 24.54
C PHE A 119 -2.81 7.76 23.10
N LEU A 120 -1.70 7.59 22.37
CA LEU A 120 -1.61 8.03 20.98
C LEU A 120 -2.60 7.28 20.07
N ARG A 121 -2.75 5.98 20.24
CA ARG A 121 -3.70 5.20 19.44
C ARG A 121 -5.12 5.67 19.66
N ASP A 122 -5.47 6.06 20.88
CA ASP A 122 -6.80 6.56 21.20
C ASP A 122 -7.09 7.96 20.65
N ASN A 123 -6.06 8.81 20.58
CA ASN A 123 -6.18 10.20 20.15
C ASN A 123 -5.78 10.44 18.68
N LEU A 124 -5.15 9.46 18.03
CA LEU A 124 -4.74 9.51 16.63
C LEU A 124 -5.48 8.41 15.87
N ARG A 125 -6.56 8.81 15.17
CA ARG A 125 -7.36 7.90 14.37
C ARG A 125 -7.10 8.12 12.88
N LEU A 126 -6.77 7.04 12.17
CA LEU A 126 -6.80 7.01 10.72
C LEU A 126 -8.23 6.68 10.28
N VAL A 127 -9.08 7.70 10.20
CA VAL A 127 -10.46 7.53 9.75
C VAL A 127 -10.47 7.29 8.25
N GLN A 128 -10.89 6.08 7.87
CA GLN A 128 -10.98 5.66 6.49
C GLN A 128 -12.45 5.51 6.16
N ARG A 129 -12.98 6.41 5.32
CA ARG A 129 -14.35 6.29 4.83
C ARG A 129 -14.32 5.33 3.64
N ASP A 130 -14.75 4.09 3.86
CA ASP A 130 -15.01 3.14 2.79
C ASP A 130 -16.53 3.02 2.56
N PRO A 131 -17.11 3.81 1.64
CA PRO A 131 -18.55 3.75 1.37
C PRO A 131 -19.03 2.42 0.75
N ASN A 132 -18.12 1.55 0.27
CA ASN A 132 -18.44 0.30 -0.43
C ASN A 132 -17.77 -0.93 0.23
N GLY A 133 -17.52 -0.87 1.55
CA GLY A 133 -16.58 -1.75 2.27
C GLY A 133 -16.75 -3.25 2.01
N GLU A 134 -17.96 -3.81 2.14
CA GLU A 134 -18.16 -5.26 2.02
C GLU A 134 -17.95 -5.81 0.61
N ASP A 135 -18.51 -5.15 -0.40
CA ASP A 135 -18.37 -5.57 -1.80
C ASP A 135 -16.93 -5.38 -2.30
N THR A 136 -16.29 -4.26 -1.91
CA THR A 136 -14.89 -3.99 -2.22
C THR A 136 -13.97 -5.03 -1.60
N GLN A 137 -14.19 -5.41 -0.32
CA GLN A 137 -13.44 -6.46 0.36
C GLN A 137 -13.58 -7.81 -0.35
N ARG A 138 -14.78 -8.19 -0.80
CA ARG A 138 -15.00 -9.43 -1.56
C ARG A 138 -14.21 -9.43 -2.86
N LYS A 139 -14.24 -8.31 -3.61
CA LYS A 139 -13.47 -8.15 -4.85
C LYS A 139 -11.96 -8.23 -4.61
N LEU A 140 -11.46 -7.60 -3.54
CA LEU A 140 -10.05 -7.65 -3.16
C LEU A 140 -9.58 -9.07 -2.86
N LEU A 141 -10.39 -9.88 -2.17
CA LEU A 141 -10.07 -11.28 -1.87
C LEU A 141 -9.88 -12.07 -3.18
N VAL A 142 -10.84 -11.97 -4.11
CA VAL A 142 -10.79 -12.65 -5.42
C VAL A 142 -9.56 -12.19 -6.23
N LEU A 143 -9.30 -10.89 -6.30
CA LEU A 143 -8.17 -10.36 -7.07
C LEU A 143 -6.82 -10.72 -6.46
N ARG A 144 -6.71 -10.77 -5.13
CA ARG A 144 -5.49 -11.20 -4.44
C ARG A 144 -5.19 -12.66 -4.75
N GLU A 145 -6.21 -13.52 -4.69
CA GLU A 145 -6.08 -14.92 -5.08
C GLU A 145 -5.64 -15.05 -6.55
N ALA A 146 -6.27 -14.29 -7.44
CA ALA A 146 -5.94 -14.27 -8.87
C ALA A 146 -4.47 -13.90 -9.12
N ILE A 147 -3.95 -12.87 -8.44
CA ILE A 147 -2.55 -12.42 -8.55
C ILE A 147 -1.58 -13.50 -8.04
N VAL A 148 -1.88 -14.10 -6.89
CA VAL A 148 -1.03 -15.14 -6.27
C VAL A 148 -0.99 -16.39 -7.15
N ARG A 149 -2.16 -16.86 -7.62
CA ARG A 149 -2.30 -18.06 -8.46
C ARG A 149 -1.97 -17.81 -9.92
N ARG A 150 -1.75 -16.56 -10.33
CA ARG A 150 -1.54 -16.13 -11.73
C ARG A 150 -2.72 -16.51 -12.63
N GLN A 151 -3.93 -16.28 -12.15
CA GLN A 151 -5.16 -16.55 -12.89
C GLN A 151 -5.79 -15.26 -13.43
N GLY A 152 -6.23 -15.29 -14.68
CA GLY A 152 -6.95 -14.19 -15.30
C GLY A 152 -8.34 -14.00 -14.69
N VAL A 153 -8.87 -12.78 -14.75
CA VAL A 153 -10.20 -12.43 -14.26
C VAL A 153 -11.11 -11.94 -15.38
N ARG A 154 -12.41 -12.12 -15.18
CA ARG A 154 -13.47 -11.55 -16.02
C ARG A 154 -14.41 -10.70 -15.17
N PHE A 155 -14.82 -9.55 -15.68
CA PHE A 155 -15.74 -8.63 -15.02
C PHE A 155 -16.45 -7.73 -16.04
N GLN A 156 -17.61 -7.18 -15.65
CA GLN A 156 -18.27 -6.06 -16.34
C GLN A 156 -17.67 -4.74 -15.83
N TYR A 157 -17.25 -3.85 -16.75
CA TYR A 157 -16.66 -2.58 -16.37
C TYR A 157 -17.55 -1.40 -16.72
N HIS A 158 -17.95 -0.63 -15.71
CA HIS A 158 -18.79 0.55 -15.86
C HIS A 158 -17.95 1.82 -16.02
N LYS A 159 -18.23 2.60 -17.07
CA LYS A 159 -17.64 3.93 -17.25
C LYS A 159 -18.73 4.97 -17.05
N ARG A 160 -18.36 6.15 -16.53
CA ARG A 160 -19.29 7.22 -16.11
C ARG A 160 -20.27 7.69 -17.20
N HIS A 161 -20.01 7.41 -18.49
CA HIS A 161 -20.87 7.78 -19.62
C HIS A 161 -20.84 6.77 -20.77
N ALA A 162 -20.56 5.48 -20.50
CA ALA A 162 -20.56 4.46 -21.55
C ALA A 162 -21.34 3.22 -21.11
N ARG A 163 -21.77 2.41 -22.09
CA ARG A 163 -22.34 1.10 -21.80
C ARG A 163 -21.31 0.23 -21.08
N PRO A 164 -21.75 -0.62 -20.13
CA PRO A 164 -20.88 -1.60 -19.51
C PRO A 164 -20.24 -2.47 -20.59
N GLU A 165 -18.95 -2.75 -20.43
CA GLU A 165 -18.21 -3.61 -21.35
C GLU A 165 -17.63 -4.79 -20.56
N GLU A 166 -17.83 -6.01 -21.07
CA GLU A 166 -17.15 -7.18 -20.52
C GLU A 166 -15.64 -7.05 -20.78
N ARG A 167 -14.86 -7.35 -19.74
CA ARG A 167 -13.40 -7.35 -19.79
C ARG A 167 -12.86 -8.69 -19.32
N ARG A 168 -11.78 -9.11 -19.97
CA ARG A 168 -10.87 -10.15 -19.50
C ARG A 168 -9.53 -9.51 -19.26
N ALA A 169 -8.98 -9.71 -18.06
CA ALA A 169 -7.74 -9.06 -17.68
C ALA A 169 -6.85 -9.96 -16.82
N ASP A 170 -5.54 -9.82 -16.99
CA ASP A 170 -4.56 -10.51 -16.17
C ASP A 170 -4.13 -9.58 -15.02
N PRO A 171 -4.53 -9.86 -13.76
CA PRO A 171 -4.31 -8.95 -12.66
C PRO A 171 -2.84 -8.96 -12.21
N HIS A 172 -2.20 -7.80 -12.18
CA HIS A 172 -0.78 -7.67 -11.79
C HIS A 172 -0.59 -7.04 -10.41
N ALA A 173 -1.38 -6.01 -10.08
CA ALA A 173 -1.25 -5.32 -8.80
C ALA A 173 -2.56 -4.69 -8.34
N LEU A 174 -2.74 -4.67 -7.01
CA LEU A 174 -3.76 -3.91 -6.33
C LEU A 174 -3.09 -2.75 -5.60
N PHE A 175 -3.66 -1.57 -5.70
CA PHE A 175 -3.16 -0.41 -4.98
C PHE A 175 -4.29 0.54 -4.65
N ARG A 176 -4.09 1.34 -3.61
CA ARG A 176 -5.05 2.36 -3.25
C ARG A 176 -4.61 3.72 -3.73
N LEU A 177 -5.55 4.43 -4.34
CA LEU A 177 -5.36 5.76 -4.85
C LEU A 177 -6.44 6.66 -4.25
N ASN A 178 -6.03 7.55 -3.35
CA ASN A 178 -6.93 8.29 -2.48
C ASN A 178 -7.86 7.33 -1.69
N THR A 179 -9.17 7.42 -1.91
CA THR A 179 -10.20 6.58 -1.29
C THR A 179 -10.59 5.37 -2.15
N ALA A 180 -10.08 5.25 -3.38
CA ALA A 180 -10.49 4.20 -4.31
C ALA A 180 -9.44 3.10 -4.42
N TRP A 181 -9.90 1.86 -4.43
CA TRP A 181 -9.06 0.72 -4.81
C TRP A 181 -8.95 0.61 -6.33
N MET A 182 -7.72 0.36 -6.78
CA MET A 182 -7.35 0.26 -8.18
C MET A 182 -6.71 -1.10 -8.46
N LEU A 183 -7.09 -1.69 -9.59
CA LEU A 183 -6.47 -2.88 -10.16
C LEU A 183 -5.63 -2.45 -11.38
N SER A 184 -4.33 -2.75 -11.38
CA SER A 184 -3.51 -2.75 -12.60
C SER A 184 -3.52 -4.15 -13.21
N ALA A 185 -3.95 -4.26 -14.46
CA ALA A 185 -4.10 -5.53 -15.15
C ALA A 185 -3.86 -5.39 -16.66
N PHE A 186 -3.38 -6.45 -17.31
CA PHE A 186 -3.26 -6.49 -18.76
C PHE A 186 -4.64 -6.74 -19.36
N ASP A 187 -5.18 -5.76 -20.10
CA ASP A 187 -6.50 -5.84 -20.72
C ASP A 187 -6.38 -6.53 -22.08
N HIS A 188 -6.91 -7.76 -22.18
CA HIS A 188 -6.88 -8.56 -23.40
C HIS A 188 -7.63 -7.88 -24.56
N ALA A 189 -8.68 -7.11 -24.28
CA ALA A 189 -9.43 -6.40 -25.31
C ALA A 189 -8.65 -5.22 -25.90
N ARG A 190 -7.64 -4.71 -25.19
CA ARG A 190 -6.84 -3.55 -25.59
C ARG A 190 -5.38 -3.88 -25.88
N GLY A 191 -4.93 -5.10 -25.55
CA GLY A 191 -3.55 -5.54 -25.71
C GLY A 191 -2.56 -4.70 -24.90
N ALA A 192 -2.97 -4.14 -23.76
CA ALA A 192 -2.15 -3.21 -22.98
C ALA A 192 -2.50 -3.23 -21.49
N LEU A 193 -1.54 -2.84 -20.65
CA LEU A 193 -1.79 -2.60 -19.22
C LEU A 193 -2.78 -1.44 -19.04
N ARG A 194 -3.77 -1.66 -18.18
CA ARG A 194 -4.81 -0.68 -17.83
C ARG A 194 -5.09 -0.73 -16.34
N THR A 195 -5.54 0.41 -15.83
CA THR A 195 -5.99 0.53 -14.46
C THR A 195 -7.51 0.56 -14.40
N PHE A 196 -8.09 -0.22 -13.49
CA PHE A 196 -9.53 -0.34 -13.27
C PHE A 196 -9.88 0.03 -11.83
N ARG A 197 -10.96 0.79 -11.64
CA ARG A 197 -11.51 1.11 -10.31
C ARG A 197 -12.39 -0.03 -9.82
N LEU A 198 -12.14 -0.56 -8.63
CA LEU A 198 -12.90 -1.71 -8.09
C LEU A 198 -14.40 -1.39 -7.90
N GLU A 199 -14.73 -0.15 -7.58
CA GLU A 199 -16.11 0.36 -7.50
C GLU A 199 -16.87 0.29 -8.82
N HIS A 200 -16.18 0.12 -9.95
CA HIS A 200 -16.79 0.02 -11.28
C HIS A 200 -16.77 -1.40 -11.86
N LEU A 201 -16.31 -2.39 -11.10
CA LEU A 201 -16.25 -3.79 -11.50
C LEU A 201 -17.51 -4.49 -11.02
N ASP A 202 -18.31 -5.06 -11.92
CA ASP A 202 -19.41 -5.95 -11.56
C ASP A 202 -19.14 -7.38 -12.07
N ASP A 203 -19.77 -8.38 -11.46
CA ASP A 203 -19.66 -9.79 -11.82
C ASP A 203 -18.21 -10.33 -11.92
N LEU A 204 -17.34 -9.89 -11.01
CA LEU A 204 -15.95 -10.30 -10.97
C LEU A 204 -15.81 -11.81 -10.69
N THR A 205 -15.18 -12.53 -11.62
CA THR A 205 -14.97 -13.99 -11.54
C THR A 205 -13.57 -14.40 -12.02
N LEU A 206 -13.02 -15.47 -11.44
CA LEU A 206 -11.80 -16.12 -11.94
C LEU A 206 -12.11 -16.85 -13.25
N THR A 207 -11.22 -16.74 -14.24
CA THR A 207 -11.37 -17.43 -15.53
C THR A 207 -10.81 -18.86 -15.51
N GLY A 208 -9.99 -19.19 -14.51
CA GLY A 208 -9.20 -20.44 -14.46
C GLY A 208 -8.02 -20.50 -15.44
N GLN A 209 -7.92 -19.54 -16.36
CA GLN A 209 -6.79 -19.43 -17.28
C GLN A 209 -5.60 -18.82 -16.56
N HIS A 210 -4.41 -19.39 -16.75
CA HIS A 210 -3.20 -18.90 -16.12
C HIS A 210 -2.44 -17.98 -17.08
N PHE A 211 -1.84 -16.93 -16.54
CA PHE A 211 -1.00 -15.99 -17.30
C PHE A 211 0.43 -15.97 -16.75
N GLU A 212 1.38 -15.56 -17.59
CA GLU A 212 2.74 -15.33 -17.13
C GLU A 212 2.91 -13.91 -16.61
N ARG A 213 3.59 -13.76 -15.47
CA ARG A 213 3.91 -12.43 -14.94
C ARG A 213 4.91 -11.78 -15.89
N GLN A 214 4.62 -10.55 -16.33
CA GLN A 214 5.58 -9.77 -17.10
C GLN A 214 6.88 -9.59 -16.28
N PRO A 215 8.03 -10.06 -16.80
CA PRO A 215 9.31 -9.92 -16.12
C PRO A 215 9.61 -8.43 -15.87
N GLY A 216 9.92 -8.08 -14.62
CA GLY A 216 10.24 -6.69 -14.27
C GLY A 216 9.04 -5.75 -14.17
N PHE A 217 7.79 -6.27 -14.15
CA PHE A 217 6.62 -5.44 -13.83
C PHE A 217 6.83 -4.73 -12.48
N GLN A 218 6.79 -3.40 -12.52
CA GLN A 218 6.78 -2.55 -11.34
C GLN A 218 5.52 -1.71 -11.41
N LEU A 219 4.76 -1.66 -10.32
CA LEU A 219 3.65 -0.73 -10.22
C LEU A 219 4.20 0.70 -10.29
N ARG A 220 4.18 1.31 -11.47
CA ARG A 220 4.58 2.71 -11.62
C ARG A 220 3.44 3.56 -11.09
N ARG A 221 3.74 4.43 -10.11
CA ARG A 221 2.76 5.38 -9.53
C ARG A 221 2.03 6.21 -10.60
N ASP A 222 2.67 6.41 -11.76
CA ASP A 222 2.24 7.34 -12.82
C ASP A 222 1.68 6.66 -14.10
N GLU A 223 1.51 5.34 -14.17
CA GLU A 223 0.95 4.67 -15.38
C GLU A 223 -0.43 5.23 -15.79
N ALA A 224 -1.25 5.60 -14.81
CA ALA A 224 -2.55 6.22 -15.05
C ALA A 224 -2.44 7.70 -15.50
N ARG A 225 -1.32 8.39 -15.23
CA ARG A 225 -1.03 9.77 -15.64
C ARG A 225 -0.48 9.85 -17.06
N GLU A 226 0.36 8.91 -17.48
CA GLU A 226 1.02 8.93 -18.80
C GLU A 226 0.03 8.76 -19.96
N ALA A 227 -1.04 7.98 -19.76
CA ALA A 227 -2.06 7.75 -20.78
C ALA A 227 -3.13 8.87 -20.85
N ARG A 228 -2.78 10.13 -20.51
CA ARG A 228 -3.65 11.31 -20.52
C ARG A 228 -3.06 12.38 -21.44
N ASP A 229 -3.67 12.52 -22.60
CA ASP A 229 -3.24 13.42 -23.66
C ASP A 229 -3.86 14.82 -23.56
N THR A 230 -5.09 14.90 -23.05
CA THR A 230 -5.84 16.16 -23.00
C THR A 230 -5.38 17.02 -21.82
N VAL A 231 -4.85 18.19 -22.13
CA VAL A 231 -4.45 19.20 -21.14
C VAL A 231 -5.63 20.12 -20.85
N VAL A 232 -5.92 20.32 -19.57
CA VAL A 232 -6.93 21.25 -19.07
C VAL A 232 -6.23 22.30 -18.22
N ARG A 233 -6.43 23.57 -18.54
CA ARG A 233 -5.86 24.70 -17.79
C ARG A 233 -6.98 25.49 -17.16
N VAL A 234 -6.92 25.68 -15.84
CA VAL A 234 -7.97 26.34 -15.06
C VAL A 234 -7.34 27.40 -14.19
N LEU A 235 -7.87 28.62 -14.26
CA LEU A 235 -7.53 29.69 -13.36
C LEU A 235 -8.53 29.72 -12.21
N PHE A 236 -8.05 29.52 -11.00
CA PHE A 236 -8.83 29.62 -9.78
C PHE A 236 -8.62 30.99 -9.13
N ALA A 237 -9.70 31.60 -8.64
CA ALA A 237 -9.64 32.85 -7.90
C ALA A 237 -8.74 32.73 -6.66
N ALA A 238 -8.06 33.83 -6.29
CA ALA A 238 -7.12 33.85 -5.17
C ALA A 238 -7.75 33.38 -3.84
N GLU A 239 -9.03 33.68 -3.62
CA GLU A 239 -9.79 33.31 -2.41
C GLU A 239 -9.94 31.78 -2.23
N VAL A 240 -10.03 31.01 -3.31
CA VAL A 240 -10.14 29.54 -3.25
C VAL A 240 -8.78 28.84 -3.40
N ALA A 241 -7.72 29.56 -3.77
CA ALA A 241 -6.41 29.00 -4.09
C ALA A 241 -5.81 28.15 -2.94
N ARG A 242 -6.05 28.52 -1.68
CA ARG A 242 -5.62 27.73 -0.52
C ARG A 242 -6.35 26.38 -0.45
N TRP A 243 -7.65 26.37 -0.70
CA TRP A 243 -8.49 25.18 -0.62
C TRP A 243 -8.22 24.23 -1.78
N VAL A 244 -8.04 24.76 -3.00
CA VAL A 244 -7.67 23.97 -4.18
C VAL A 244 -6.35 23.21 -3.97
N ARG A 245 -5.40 23.80 -3.23
CA ARG A 245 -4.15 23.10 -2.84
C ARG A 245 -4.35 21.99 -1.81
N GLN A 246 -5.34 22.11 -0.93
CA GLN A 246 -5.63 21.11 0.09
C GLN A 246 -6.41 19.91 -0.47
N THR A 247 -7.26 20.15 -1.46
CA THR A 247 -8.07 19.12 -2.13
C THR A 247 -7.90 19.17 -3.65
N PRO A 248 -6.68 18.94 -4.17
CA PRO A 248 -6.43 18.96 -5.60
C PRO A 248 -7.16 17.80 -6.26
N SER A 249 -7.65 18.04 -7.49
CA SER A 249 -8.12 16.95 -8.33
C SER A 249 -6.98 15.95 -8.57
N TYR A 250 -7.33 14.66 -8.64
CA TYR A 250 -6.39 13.60 -9.02
C TYR A 250 -5.74 13.84 -10.40
N PHE A 251 -6.35 14.69 -11.22
CA PHE A 251 -5.85 15.02 -12.54
C PHE A 251 -4.81 16.15 -12.56
N VAL A 252 -4.57 16.83 -11.43
CA VAL A 252 -3.59 17.92 -11.32
C VAL A 252 -2.18 17.39 -11.55
N THR A 253 -1.46 18.10 -12.43
CA THR A 253 -0.05 17.87 -12.74
C THR A 253 0.83 19.06 -12.35
N GLU A 254 0.27 20.27 -12.31
CA GLU A 254 1.02 21.49 -12.01
C GLU A 254 0.13 22.53 -11.33
N LEU A 255 0.74 23.32 -10.44
CA LEU A 255 0.14 24.44 -9.72
C LEU A 255 1.08 25.64 -9.82
N GLN A 256 0.59 26.77 -10.32
CA GLN A 256 1.39 27.98 -10.51
C GLN A 256 0.65 29.20 -9.96
N ASP A 257 1.30 29.95 -9.08
CA ASP A 257 0.79 31.24 -8.62
C ASP A 257 0.89 32.28 -9.73
N THR A 258 -0.19 33.03 -9.92
CA THR A 258 -0.30 34.12 -10.89
C THR A 258 -0.92 35.35 -10.22
N PRO A 259 -0.72 36.56 -10.77
CA PRO A 259 -1.38 37.76 -10.24
C PRO A 259 -2.91 37.67 -10.18
N GLY A 260 -3.52 36.86 -11.05
CA GLY A 260 -4.97 36.64 -11.12
C GLY A 260 -5.49 35.49 -10.24
N GLY A 261 -4.63 34.82 -9.47
CA GLY A 261 -4.96 33.66 -8.65
C GLY A 261 -4.09 32.44 -8.96
N LEU A 262 -4.64 31.23 -8.78
CA LEU A 262 -3.90 29.98 -8.93
C LEU A 262 -4.20 29.35 -10.30
N LEU A 263 -3.18 29.25 -11.15
CA LEU A 263 -3.26 28.48 -12.39
C LEU A 263 -3.00 27.00 -12.09
N VAL A 264 -3.93 26.15 -12.50
CA VAL A 264 -3.88 24.70 -12.30
C VAL A 264 -3.88 24.02 -13.66
N THR A 265 -2.86 23.19 -13.89
CA THR A 265 -2.79 22.32 -15.07
C THR A 265 -3.23 20.92 -14.67
N LEU A 266 -4.21 20.38 -15.39
CA LEU A 266 -4.65 19.00 -15.26
C LEU A 266 -4.39 18.26 -16.58
N ARG A 267 -4.08 16.97 -16.48
CA ARG A 267 -4.12 16.07 -17.63
C ARG A 267 -5.25 15.09 -17.43
N VAL A 268 -6.08 14.89 -18.44
CA VAL A 268 -7.26 14.01 -18.44
C VAL A 268 -7.31 13.17 -19.71
N ARG A 269 -8.11 12.10 -19.72
CA ARG A 269 -8.44 11.38 -20.96
C ARG A 269 -9.70 11.94 -21.60
N ASN A 270 -10.66 12.34 -20.76
CA ASN A 270 -11.90 12.97 -21.20
C ASN A 270 -12.16 14.21 -20.34
N VAL A 271 -12.63 15.29 -20.96
CA VAL A 271 -13.02 16.53 -20.28
C VAL A 271 -14.13 16.31 -19.25
N GLU A 272 -14.98 15.29 -19.44
CA GLU A 272 -16.02 14.91 -18.48
C GLU A 272 -15.44 14.46 -17.12
N ASP A 273 -14.20 13.97 -17.08
CA ASP A 273 -13.56 13.44 -15.86
C ASP A 273 -13.39 14.52 -14.78
N VAL A 274 -13.29 15.79 -15.19
CA VAL A 274 -13.06 16.94 -14.30
C VAL A 274 -14.29 17.84 -14.16
N LEU A 275 -15.35 17.60 -14.93
CA LEU A 275 -16.50 18.48 -15.03
C LEU A 275 -17.18 18.72 -13.67
N ALA A 276 -17.52 17.65 -12.96
CA ALA A 276 -18.18 17.73 -11.66
C ALA A 276 -17.31 18.40 -10.59
N TRP A 277 -16.00 18.13 -10.61
CA TRP A 277 -15.06 18.76 -9.68
C TRP A 277 -14.95 20.27 -9.96
N LEU A 278 -14.87 20.68 -11.23
CA LEU A 278 -14.85 22.10 -11.59
C LEU A 278 -16.14 22.82 -11.18
N LEU A 279 -17.30 22.19 -11.41
CA LEU A 279 -18.59 22.75 -10.98
C LEU A 279 -18.70 22.92 -9.46
N SER A 280 -18.07 22.04 -8.66
CA SER A 280 -18.09 22.17 -7.20
C SER A 280 -17.41 23.43 -6.66
N TRP A 281 -16.57 24.09 -7.46
CA TRP A 281 -15.94 25.37 -7.12
C TRP A 281 -16.75 26.58 -7.61
N GLY A 282 -17.89 26.36 -8.27
CA GLY A 282 -18.76 27.42 -8.77
C GLY A 282 -18.03 28.41 -9.67
N GLY A 283 -18.35 29.70 -9.52
CA GLY A 283 -17.77 30.79 -10.31
C GLY A 283 -16.29 31.07 -10.04
N ALA A 284 -15.69 30.47 -9.00
CA ALA A 284 -14.29 30.68 -8.65
C ALA A 284 -13.30 29.91 -9.56
N ALA A 285 -13.81 29.01 -10.42
CA ALA A 285 -13.00 28.24 -11.37
C ALA A 285 -13.29 28.67 -12.82
N ARG A 286 -12.28 29.21 -13.50
CA ARG A 286 -12.36 29.58 -14.92
C ARG A 286 -11.50 28.68 -15.78
N VAL A 287 -12.13 27.86 -16.61
CA VAL A 287 -11.40 27.03 -17.59
C VAL A 287 -10.88 27.91 -18.72
N LEU A 288 -9.57 27.87 -18.94
CA LEU A 288 -8.88 28.55 -20.03
C LEU A 288 -8.80 27.64 -21.27
N GLU A 289 -8.49 26.36 -21.08
CA GLU A 289 -8.37 25.36 -22.15
C GLU A 289 -8.80 23.98 -21.63
N PRO A 290 -9.35 23.09 -22.49
CA PRO A 290 -9.71 23.31 -23.89
C PRO A 290 -11.08 23.98 -24.05
N ALA A 291 -11.33 24.61 -25.21
CA ALA A 291 -12.60 25.26 -25.52
C ALA A 291 -13.82 24.31 -25.45
N ALA A 292 -13.63 23.02 -25.76
CA ALA A 292 -14.67 22.01 -25.63
C ALA A 292 -15.20 21.89 -24.20
N LEU A 293 -14.32 21.96 -23.19
CA LEU A 293 -14.71 21.91 -21.78
C LEU A 293 -15.43 23.20 -21.35
N GLN A 294 -15.03 24.37 -21.87
CA GLN A 294 -15.75 25.62 -21.60
C GLN A 294 -17.20 25.55 -22.10
N THR A 295 -17.41 25.06 -23.32
CA THR A 295 -18.75 24.86 -23.90
C THR A 295 -19.57 23.88 -23.05
N ARG A 296 -18.96 22.78 -22.62
CA ARG A 296 -19.62 21.78 -21.79
C ARG A 296 -20.05 22.33 -20.43
N LEU A 297 -19.18 23.07 -19.75
CA LEU A 297 -19.49 23.74 -18.48
C LEU A 297 -20.63 24.75 -18.63
N ARG A 298 -20.64 25.53 -19.71
CA ARG A 298 -21.71 26.48 -19.99
C ARG A 298 -23.06 25.78 -20.15
N GLN A 299 -23.09 24.65 -20.87
CA GLN A 299 -24.31 23.86 -21.04
C GLN A 299 -24.82 23.30 -19.71
N GLU A 300 -23.94 22.74 -18.87
CA GLU A 300 -24.36 22.23 -17.55
C GLU A 300 -24.79 23.34 -16.61
N ALA A 301 -24.10 24.48 -16.58
CA ALA A 301 -24.52 25.63 -15.79
C ALA A 301 -25.91 26.14 -16.21
N GLY A 302 -26.23 26.10 -17.51
CA GLY A 302 -27.57 26.38 -18.02
C GLY A 302 -28.63 25.43 -17.48
N ARG A 303 -28.37 24.11 -17.51
CA ARG A 303 -29.28 23.09 -16.94
C ARG A 303 -29.49 23.28 -15.44
N ILE A 304 -28.42 23.57 -14.70
CA ILE A 304 -28.50 23.86 -13.27
C ILE A 304 -29.38 25.08 -13.05
N LEU A 305 -29.17 26.17 -13.80
CA LEU A 305 -29.98 27.38 -13.68
C LEU A 305 -31.47 27.11 -13.96
N ASP A 306 -31.78 26.27 -14.95
CA ASP A 306 -33.16 25.90 -15.27
C ASP A 306 -33.89 25.17 -14.14
N HIS A 307 -33.19 24.51 -13.21
CA HIS A 307 -33.80 23.90 -12.01
C HIS A 307 -34.22 24.92 -10.94
N TYR A 308 -33.73 26.17 -11.02
CA TYR A 308 -33.99 27.22 -10.04
C TYR A 308 -34.73 28.43 -10.64
N ARG A 309 -35.27 28.28 -11.85
CA ARG A 309 -36.18 29.24 -12.49
C ARG A 309 -37.62 28.91 -12.15
#